data_AF-A0A365H522-F1
#
_entry.id   AF-A0A365H522-F1
#
_cell.length_a   1.000
_cell.length_b   1.000
_cell.length_c   1.000
_cell.angle_alpha   90.00
_cell.angle_beta   90.00
_cell.angle_gamma   90.00
#
_symmetry.space_group_name_H-M   'P 1'
#
loop_
_entity.id
_entity.type
_entity.pdbx_description
1 polymer ?
#
loop_
_entity_poly.entity_id
_entity_poly.type
_entity_poly.pdbx_seq_one_letter_code
_entity_poly.pdbx_strand_id
1 'polypeptide(L)'
;MAADYKVPTSCNGMFALVTVDFEPATTYTFRDVAPEPPPARPDWMSDATWAEILRSDAETLRAYKEVFAAAMCEELGALPVGVLLTRFRYHQVDSSERGFAEAARRAVRNLHRRVPASLAAPVRGVHARSAGTYVNGRAYVADVTVDFEPAERYEFTDRTGSHEIADGHAAALDAAVGRELGDPPLRVVLTGGLHREVSERGFGDLALPVVRELRKHL
;
A
#
# COMPACT_ATOMS: atom_id res chain seq x y z
N MET A 1 -1.13 8.16 -2.20
CA MET A 1 -0.95 6.80 -2.77
C MET A 1 -2.31 6.23 -3.13
N ALA A 2 -2.48 5.71 -4.34
CA ALA A 2 -3.72 5.07 -4.77
C ALA A 2 -3.76 3.58 -4.40
N ALA A 3 -4.87 3.14 -3.82
CA ALA A 3 -5.15 1.73 -3.55
C ALA A 3 -6.42 1.31 -4.28
N ASP A 4 -6.23 0.64 -5.43
CA ASP A 4 -7.32 -0.05 -6.12
C ASP A 4 -7.67 -1.34 -5.41
N TYR A 5 -8.93 -1.48 -4.98
CA TYR A 5 -9.40 -2.71 -4.36
C TYR A 5 -10.60 -3.28 -5.11
N LYS A 6 -10.37 -4.42 -5.76
CA LYS A 6 -11.40 -5.24 -6.42
C LYS A 6 -11.48 -6.57 -5.69
N VAL A 7 -12.65 -6.89 -5.13
CA VAL A 7 -12.97 -8.28 -4.76
C VAL A 7 -13.65 -8.92 -5.97
N PRO A 8 -12.97 -9.80 -6.73
CA PRO A 8 -13.69 -10.75 -7.55
C PRO A 8 -14.21 -11.85 -6.63
N THR A 9 -15.52 -11.92 -6.42
CA THR A 9 -16.16 -13.12 -5.86
C THR A 9 -16.68 -13.97 -7.01
N SER A 10 -16.13 -15.16 -7.17
CA SER A 10 -16.77 -16.26 -7.89
C SER A 10 -17.96 -16.74 -7.04
N CYS A 11 -19.11 -16.07 -7.17
CA CYS A 11 -20.42 -16.42 -6.60
C CYS A 11 -20.48 -16.66 -5.07
N ASN A 12 -20.89 -15.62 -4.32
CA ASN A 12 -21.93 -15.63 -3.25
C ASN A 12 -21.86 -14.31 -2.43
N GLY A 13 -22.73 -13.33 -2.75
CA GLY A 13 -23.30 -12.37 -1.80
C GLY A 13 -22.42 -11.29 -1.15
N MET A 14 -21.19 -11.06 -1.60
CA MET A 14 -20.36 -9.93 -1.10
C MET A 14 -19.62 -9.24 -2.25
N PHE A 15 -20.28 -8.31 -2.91
CA PHE A 15 -19.68 -7.43 -3.91
C PHE A 15 -19.46 -6.02 -3.34
N ALA A 16 -18.22 -5.54 -3.39
CA ALA A 16 -17.87 -4.12 -3.20
C ALA A 16 -16.67 -3.81 -4.08
N LEU A 17 -16.78 -2.78 -4.92
CA LEU A 17 -15.67 -2.25 -5.70
C LEU A 17 -15.45 -0.80 -5.31
N VAL A 18 -14.33 -0.55 -4.67
CA VAL A 18 -13.96 0.78 -4.17
C VAL A 18 -12.51 1.08 -4.55
N THR A 19 -12.26 2.31 -4.98
CA THR A 19 -10.91 2.85 -5.09
C THR A 19 -10.80 4.01 -4.13
N VAL A 20 -9.76 3.97 -3.31
CA VAL A 20 -9.44 5.04 -2.37
C VAL A 20 -8.00 5.50 -2.54
N ASP A 21 -7.80 6.81 -2.43
CA ASP A 21 -6.49 7.41 -2.32
C ASP A 21 -6.26 7.87 -0.88
N PHE A 22 -5.05 7.66 -0.39
CA PHE A 22 -4.60 8.16 0.90
C PHE A 22 -3.64 9.33 0.70
N GLU A 23 -3.92 10.42 1.41
CA GLU A 23 -3.11 11.64 1.44
C GLU A 23 -2.69 11.98 2.87
N PRO A 24 -1.52 12.59 3.09
CA PRO A 24 -1.18 13.17 4.39
C PRO A 24 -2.23 14.19 4.84
N ALA A 25 -2.62 14.15 6.10
CA ALA A 25 -3.51 15.14 6.72
C ALA A 25 -3.05 15.44 8.16
N THR A 26 -3.67 16.42 8.82
CA THR A 26 -3.43 16.70 10.25
C THR A 26 -4.40 15.92 11.16
N THR A 27 -5.54 15.50 10.62
CA THR A 27 -6.55 14.66 11.26
C THR A 27 -7.20 13.75 10.21
N TYR A 28 -7.91 12.71 10.66
CA TYR A 28 -8.71 11.87 9.76
C TYR A 28 -9.74 12.72 9.01
N THR A 29 -9.76 12.59 7.69
CA THR A 29 -10.82 13.17 6.84
C THR A 29 -11.27 12.16 5.81
N PHE A 30 -12.57 12.12 5.52
CA PHE A 30 -13.15 11.29 4.47
C PHE A 30 -13.83 12.19 3.44
N ARG A 31 -13.40 12.11 2.19
CA ARG A 31 -13.95 12.91 1.09
C ARG A 31 -14.42 11.99 -0.02
N ASP A 32 -15.71 12.07 -0.32
CA ASP A 32 -16.30 11.43 -1.48
C ASP A 32 -16.11 12.34 -2.70
N VAL A 33 -15.24 11.94 -3.61
CA VAL A 33 -14.93 12.67 -4.85
C VAL A 33 -15.37 11.87 -6.08
N ALA A 34 -16.21 10.85 -5.88
CA ALA A 34 -16.71 9.96 -6.93
C ALA A 34 -18.21 10.22 -7.21
N PRO A 35 -18.59 11.29 -7.92
CA PRO A 35 -19.94 11.41 -8.43
C PRO A 35 -20.11 10.45 -9.61
N GLU A 36 -20.81 9.33 -9.42
CA GLU A 36 -21.30 8.56 -10.57
C GLU A 36 -22.58 9.24 -11.09
N PRO A 37 -22.65 9.58 -12.40
CA PRO A 37 -23.86 10.11 -12.98
C PRO A 37 -24.97 9.05 -12.90
N PRO A 38 -26.23 9.46 -12.68
CA PRO A 38 -27.33 8.50 -12.65
C PRO A 38 -27.41 7.78 -14.01
N PRO A 39 -27.82 6.51 -14.03
CA PRO A 39 -28.03 5.78 -15.28
C PRO A 39 -29.02 6.52 -16.20
N ALA A 40 -29.00 6.18 -17.50
CA ALA A 40 -30.04 6.66 -18.40
C ALA A 40 -31.37 5.96 -18.07
N ARG A 41 -32.47 6.72 -18.07
CA ARG A 41 -33.82 6.16 -17.90
C ARG A 41 -34.15 5.22 -19.06
N PRO A 42 -34.62 3.98 -18.81
CA PRO A 42 -35.17 3.14 -19.86
C PRO A 42 -36.40 3.77 -20.52
N ASP A 43 -36.57 3.57 -21.82
CA ASP A 43 -37.67 4.12 -22.63
C ASP A 43 -39.05 3.57 -22.23
N TRP A 44 -39.10 2.33 -21.74
CA TRP A 44 -40.31 1.67 -21.25
C TRP A 44 -40.74 2.09 -19.84
N MET A 45 -39.95 2.90 -19.14
CA MET A 45 -40.18 3.26 -17.74
C MET A 45 -40.76 4.67 -17.58
N SER A 46 -41.78 4.79 -16.72
CA SER A 46 -42.37 6.09 -16.38
C SER A 46 -41.40 6.98 -15.60
N ASP A 47 -41.56 8.31 -15.70
CA ASP A 47 -40.80 9.28 -14.92
C ASP A 47 -40.94 9.07 -13.41
N ALA A 48 -42.15 8.76 -12.94
CA ALA A 48 -42.42 8.56 -11.52
C ALA A 48 -41.68 7.33 -10.98
N THR A 49 -41.77 6.20 -11.69
CA THR A 49 -41.07 4.96 -11.34
C THR A 49 -39.55 5.16 -11.37
N TRP A 50 -39.06 5.89 -12.37
CA TRP A 50 -37.63 6.17 -12.47
C TRP A 50 -37.10 7.04 -11.33
N ALA A 51 -37.84 8.10 -10.97
CA ALA A 51 -37.48 8.97 -9.87
C ALA A 51 -37.46 8.24 -8.52
N GLU A 52 -38.36 7.26 -8.32
CA GLU A 52 -38.38 6.43 -7.12
C GLU A 52 -37.19 5.47 -7.06
N ILE A 53 -36.85 4.82 -8.17
CA ILE A 53 -35.65 3.97 -8.28
C ILE A 53 -34.39 4.78 -7.98
N LEU A 54 -34.22 5.95 -8.59
CA LEU A 54 -33.05 6.81 -8.32
C LEU A 54 -32.96 7.25 -6.87
N ARG A 55 -34.09 7.50 -6.20
CA ARG A 55 -34.12 7.87 -4.78
C ARG A 55 -33.69 6.71 -3.89
N SER A 56 -34.25 5.52 -4.13
CA SER A 56 -33.89 4.30 -3.39
C SER A 56 -32.43 3.90 -3.61
N ASP A 57 -31.92 4.06 -4.83
CA ASP A 57 -30.53 3.82 -5.21
C ASP A 57 -29.60 4.80 -4.47
N ALA A 58 -29.94 6.09 -4.45
CA ALA A 58 -29.17 7.11 -3.74
C ALA A 58 -29.14 6.89 -2.21
N GLU A 59 -30.26 6.46 -1.61
CA GLU A 59 -30.32 6.12 -0.18
C GLU A 59 -29.45 4.91 0.15
N THR A 60 -29.51 3.86 -0.69
CA THR A 60 -28.69 2.66 -0.55
C THR A 60 -27.19 3.00 -0.67
N LEU A 61 -26.84 3.79 -1.69
CA LEU A 61 -25.47 4.24 -1.92
C LEU A 61 -24.93 5.04 -0.74
N ARG A 62 -25.74 5.96 -0.20
CA ARG A 62 -25.40 6.75 0.99
C ARG A 62 -25.15 5.85 2.20
N ALA A 63 -26.04 4.90 2.47
CA ALA A 63 -25.87 3.97 3.58
C ALA A 63 -24.57 3.16 3.47
N TYR A 64 -24.26 2.64 2.29
CA TYR A 64 -23.00 1.90 2.09
C TYR A 64 -21.75 2.77 2.22
N LYS A 65 -21.80 4.03 1.76
CA LYS A 65 -20.69 4.99 1.94
C LYS A 65 -20.48 5.33 3.40
N GLU A 66 -21.55 5.52 4.18
CA GLU A 66 -21.48 5.75 5.63
C GLU A 66 -20.84 4.55 6.35
N VAL A 67 -21.26 3.32 6.02
CA VAL A 67 -20.67 2.09 6.57
C VAL A 67 -19.18 1.97 6.22
N PHE A 68 -18.82 2.25 4.96
CA PHE A 68 -17.42 2.23 4.52
C PHE A 68 -16.57 3.25 5.28
N ALA A 69 -17.03 4.50 5.40
CA ALA A 69 -16.32 5.57 6.07
C ALA A 69 -16.17 5.32 7.58
N ALA A 70 -17.20 4.75 8.23
CA ALA A 70 -17.15 4.37 9.64
C ALA A 70 -16.11 3.27 9.89
N ALA A 71 -16.12 2.21 9.06
CA ALA A 71 -15.14 1.13 9.15
C ALA A 71 -13.71 1.61 8.85
N MET A 72 -13.52 2.54 7.91
CA MET A 72 -12.22 3.17 7.66
C MET A 72 -11.72 3.92 8.90
N CYS A 73 -12.59 4.73 9.52
CA CYS A 73 -12.27 5.51 10.71
C CYS A 73 -11.88 4.60 11.89
N GLU A 74 -12.67 3.54 12.14
CA GLU A 74 -12.41 2.54 13.18
C GLU A 74 -11.01 1.91 13.01
N GLU A 75 -10.67 1.49 11.79
CA GLU A 75 -9.41 0.78 11.51
C GLU A 75 -8.19 1.72 11.49
N LEU A 76 -8.35 2.95 11.00
CA LEU A 76 -7.26 3.93 10.97
C LEU A 76 -6.96 4.49 12.36
N GLY A 77 -7.94 4.50 13.27
CA GLY A 77 -7.82 5.03 14.62
C GLY A 77 -7.34 6.48 14.61
N ALA A 78 -6.22 6.76 15.30
CA ALA A 78 -5.65 8.10 15.43
C ALA A 78 -4.70 8.51 14.27
N LEU A 79 -4.61 7.72 13.20
CA LEU A 79 -3.73 8.06 12.08
C LEU A 79 -4.18 9.35 11.37
N PRO A 80 -3.28 10.35 11.21
CA PRO A 80 -3.62 11.62 10.58
C PRO A 80 -3.56 11.47 9.05
N VAL A 81 -4.57 10.82 8.48
CA VAL A 81 -4.65 10.53 7.04
C VAL A 81 -5.95 11.06 6.43
N GLY A 82 -5.84 11.67 5.25
CA GLY A 82 -6.98 11.97 4.40
C GLY A 82 -7.31 10.78 3.50
N VAL A 83 -8.59 10.41 3.44
CA VAL A 83 -9.11 9.36 2.57
C VAL A 83 -9.96 10.03 1.49
N LEU A 84 -9.62 9.78 0.23
CA LEU A 84 -10.40 10.20 -0.92
C LEU A 84 -11.01 8.98 -1.58
N LEU A 85 -12.34 8.90 -1.57
CA LEU A 85 -13.06 7.88 -2.32
C LEU A 85 -13.21 8.34 -3.77
N THR A 86 -12.43 7.74 -4.67
CA THR A 86 -12.36 8.11 -6.09
C THR A 86 -13.20 7.20 -6.99
N ARG A 87 -13.58 6.02 -6.51
CA ARG A 87 -14.53 5.14 -7.18
C ARG A 87 -15.33 4.35 -6.17
N PHE A 88 -16.63 4.23 -6.40
CA PHE A 88 -17.52 3.42 -5.58
C PHE A 88 -18.56 2.76 -6.46
N ARG A 89 -18.59 1.42 -6.48
CA ARG A 89 -19.58 0.64 -7.22
C ARG A 89 -20.13 -0.47 -6.37
N TYR A 90 -21.42 -0.71 -6.57
CA TYR A 90 -22.17 -1.73 -5.89
C TYR A 90 -23.05 -2.48 -6.88
N HIS A 91 -23.50 -3.67 -6.49
CA HIS A 91 -24.45 -4.48 -7.22
C HIS A 91 -25.71 -4.60 -6.36
N GLN A 92 -26.89 -4.27 -6.90
CA GLN A 92 -28.12 -4.17 -6.11
C GLN A 92 -28.50 -5.46 -5.37
N VAL A 93 -28.06 -6.61 -5.89
CA VAL A 93 -28.39 -7.93 -5.30
C VAL A 93 -27.24 -8.49 -4.46
N ASP A 94 -25.99 -8.22 -4.85
CA ASP A 94 -24.82 -8.89 -4.28
C ASP A 94 -24.01 -8.02 -3.31
N SER A 95 -24.27 -6.71 -3.29
CA SER A 95 -23.63 -5.81 -2.33
C SER A 95 -24.33 -5.87 -0.98
N SER A 96 -23.53 -5.68 0.07
CA SER A 96 -24.02 -5.62 1.45
C SER A 96 -23.14 -4.68 2.26
N GLU A 97 -23.69 -4.14 3.35
CA GLU A 97 -22.96 -3.31 4.30
C GLU A 97 -21.70 -4.03 4.80
N ARG A 98 -21.82 -5.33 5.13
CA ARG A 98 -20.69 -6.17 5.52
C ARG A 98 -19.59 -6.23 4.47
N GLY A 99 -19.96 -6.30 3.18
CA GLY A 99 -19.02 -6.28 2.06
C GLY A 99 -18.21 -4.98 1.99
N PHE A 100 -18.88 -3.84 2.19
CA PHE A 100 -18.23 -2.52 2.21
C PHE A 100 -17.36 -2.31 3.45
N ALA A 101 -17.83 -2.73 4.64
CA ALA A 101 -17.02 -2.69 5.85
C ALA A 101 -15.73 -3.51 5.67
N GLU A 102 -15.81 -4.74 5.14
CA GLU A 102 -14.61 -5.56 4.90
C GLU A 102 -13.68 -4.94 3.84
N ALA A 103 -14.23 -4.30 2.80
CA ALA A 103 -13.43 -3.57 1.82
C ALA A 103 -12.63 -2.42 2.47
N ALA A 104 -13.25 -1.66 3.38
CA ALA A 104 -12.59 -0.61 4.16
C ALA A 104 -11.43 -1.19 4.99
N ARG A 105 -11.69 -2.21 5.81
CA ARG A 105 -10.66 -2.87 6.63
C ARG A 105 -9.48 -3.38 5.81
N ARG A 106 -9.74 -3.87 4.60
CA ARG A 106 -8.68 -4.33 3.69
C ARG A 106 -7.90 -3.18 3.07
N ALA A 107 -8.55 -2.08 2.72
CA ALA A 107 -7.88 -0.88 2.24
C ALA A 107 -6.91 -0.34 3.31
N VAL A 108 -7.34 -0.27 4.57
CA VAL A 108 -6.49 0.15 5.70
C VAL A 108 -5.38 -0.85 5.99
N ARG A 109 -5.65 -2.15 6.03
CA ARG A 109 -4.59 -3.17 6.16
C ARG A 109 -3.55 -3.09 5.04
N ASN A 110 -3.98 -2.82 3.81
CA ASN A 110 -3.08 -2.59 2.68
C ASN A 110 -2.29 -1.30 2.83
N LEU A 111 -2.90 -0.23 3.36
CA LEU A 111 -2.20 0.99 3.74
C LEU A 111 -1.11 0.68 4.76
N HIS A 112 -1.41 0.00 5.87
CA HIS A 112 -0.41 -0.35 6.90
C HIS A 112 0.72 -1.23 6.38
N ARG A 113 0.45 -2.14 5.44
CA ARG A 113 1.51 -2.94 4.79
C ARG A 113 2.44 -2.10 3.91
N ARG A 114 1.94 -0.99 3.39
CA ARG A 114 2.65 -0.07 2.48
C ARG A 114 3.26 1.12 3.21
N VAL A 115 2.68 1.52 4.33
CA VAL A 115 3.14 2.57 5.23
C VAL A 115 3.54 1.88 6.53
N PRO A 116 4.77 1.38 6.65
CA PRO A 116 5.25 0.97 7.95
C PRO A 116 5.20 2.23 8.84
N ALA A 117 4.29 2.22 9.82
CA ALA A 117 4.32 3.20 10.89
C ALA A 117 5.75 3.20 11.44
N SER A 118 6.34 4.39 11.58
CA SER A 118 7.68 4.61 12.10
C SER A 118 8.06 3.56 13.14
N LEU A 119 9.18 2.87 12.94
CA LEU A 119 9.71 1.96 13.94
C LEU A 119 9.71 2.65 15.31
N ALA A 120 9.08 2.04 16.33
CA ALA A 120 9.15 2.55 17.70
C ALA A 120 10.52 2.26 18.34
N ALA A 121 11.24 1.25 17.83
CA ALA A 121 12.57 0.86 18.27
C ALA A 121 13.43 0.45 17.07
N PRO A 122 14.77 0.64 17.11
CA PRO A 122 15.65 0.21 16.03
C PRO A 122 15.58 -1.30 15.78
N VAL A 123 15.57 -1.71 14.52
CA VAL A 123 15.78 -3.10 14.09
C VAL A 123 17.21 -3.22 13.62
N ARG A 124 17.97 -4.16 14.19
CA ARG A 124 19.40 -4.31 13.94
C ARG A 124 19.68 -5.64 13.24
N GLY A 125 20.67 -5.64 12.35
CA GLY A 125 21.20 -6.86 11.75
C GLY A 125 20.24 -7.54 10.79
N VAL A 126 19.47 -6.78 9.99
CA VAL A 126 18.66 -7.38 8.93
C VAL A 126 19.58 -7.86 7.82
N HIS A 127 19.72 -9.18 7.74
CA HIS A 127 20.55 -9.84 6.74
C HIS A 127 19.73 -10.20 5.51
N ALA A 128 20.15 -9.73 4.36
CA ALA A 128 19.52 -10.03 3.09
C ALA A 128 20.56 -10.54 2.09
N ARG A 129 20.23 -11.67 1.46
CA ARG A 129 21.07 -12.31 0.46
C ARG A 129 20.29 -12.52 -0.82
N SER A 130 20.90 -12.14 -1.93
CA SER A 130 20.40 -12.48 -3.27
C SER A 130 20.94 -13.86 -3.64
N ALA A 131 20.03 -14.80 -3.91
CA ALA A 131 20.39 -16.11 -4.45
C ALA A 131 20.86 -15.91 -5.89
N GLY A 132 22.14 -16.17 -6.13
CA GLY A 132 22.79 -15.67 -7.33
C GLY A 132 22.18 -16.16 -8.62
N THR A 133 21.94 -15.22 -9.53
CA THR A 133 21.85 -15.52 -10.95
C THR A 133 23.18 -16.12 -11.39
N TYR A 134 23.18 -17.04 -12.35
CA TYR A 134 24.41 -17.51 -12.99
C TYR A 134 24.59 -16.73 -14.29
N VAL A 135 25.71 -16.02 -14.43
CA VAL A 135 26.15 -15.46 -15.70
C VAL A 135 27.52 -16.05 -16.00
N ASN A 136 27.68 -16.67 -17.18
CA ASN A 136 28.93 -17.32 -17.61
C ASN A 136 29.50 -18.34 -16.60
N GLY A 137 28.63 -19.07 -15.87
CA GLY A 137 29.06 -20.11 -14.93
C GLY A 137 29.58 -19.61 -13.57
N ARG A 138 29.48 -18.31 -13.27
CA ARG A 138 29.79 -17.75 -11.96
C ARG A 138 28.50 -17.44 -11.19
N ALA A 139 28.47 -17.77 -9.90
CA ALA A 139 27.36 -17.43 -9.01
C ALA A 139 27.52 -15.99 -8.50
N TYR A 140 26.52 -15.16 -8.74
CA TYR A 140 26.52 -13.75 -8.35
C TYR A 140 25.86 -13.60 -6.98
N VAL A 141 26.65 -13.53 -5.92
CA VAL A 141 26.10 -13.38 -4.56
C VAL A 141 26.30 -11.94 -4.12
N ALA A 142 25.18 -11.27 -3.79
CA ALA A 142 25.18 -10.05 -3.00
C ALA A 142 24.62 -10.39 -1.62
N ASP A 143 25.31 -9.93 -0.58
CA ASP A 143 24.91 -10.10 0.81
C ASP A 143 25.05 -8.75 1.51
N VAL A 144 24.02 -8.33 2.23
CA VAL A 144 23.99 -7.06 2.95
C VAL A 144 23.43 -7.24 4.34
N THR A 145 23.96 -6.44 5.25
CA THR A 145 23.43 -6.25 6.60
C THR A 145 22.96 -4.81 6.71
N VAL A 146 21.70 -4.66 7.11
CA VAL A 146 21.03 -3.36 7.19
C VAL A 146 20.43 -3.20 8.58
N ASP A 147 20.62 -2.03 9.17
CA ASP A 147 19.88 -1.58 10.34
C ASP A 147 18.79 -0.60 9.93
N PHE A 148 17.72 -0.58 10.69
CA PHE A 148 16.63 0.36 10.54
C PHE A 148 16.43 1.14 11.82
N GLU A 149 16.48 2.46 11.72
CA GLU A 149 16.35 3.39 12.84
C GLU A 149 15.13 4.29 12.65
N PRO A 150 14.46 4.71 13.74
CA PRO A 150 13.44 5.75 13.66
C PRO A 150 14.05 7.06 13.12
N ALA A 151 13.34 7.74 12.21
CA ALA A 151 13.75 9.05 11.68
C ALA A 151 12.51 9.90 11.35
N GLU A 152 12.68 11.20 11.09
CA GLU A 152 11.56 12.08 10.73
C GLU A 152 11.10 11.87 9.27
N ARG A 153 11.98 11.35 8.43
CA ARG A 153 11.77 11.09 7.00
C ARG A 153 12.67 9.94 6.55
N TYR A 154 12.47 9.49 5.32
CA TYR A 154 13.34 8.49 4.73
C TYR A 154 14.77 9.03 4.60
N GLU A 155 15.73 8.28 5.13
CA GLU A 155 17.15 8.58 5.03
C GLU A 155 17.91 7.29 4.76
N PHE A 156 18.93 7.35 3.91
CA PHE A 156 19.84 6.24 3.66
C PHE A 156 21.25 6.62 4.07
N THR A 157 21.95 5.73 4.77
CA THR A 157 23.33 5.94 5.19
C THR A 157 24.14 4.68 4.96
N ASP A 158 25.23 4.80 4.21
CA ASP A 158 26.21 3.73 4.06
C ASP A 158 27.32 3.85 5.13
N ARG A 159 27.51 2.79 5.91
CA ARG A 159 28.56 2.66 6.93
C ARG A 159 29.51 1.48 6.68
N THR A 160 29.43 0.81 5.53
CA THR A 160 30.29 -0.33 5.18
C THR A 160 31.73 0.08 4.88
N GLY A 161 31.96 1.37 4.60
CA GLY A 161 33.25 1.91 4.21
C GLY A 161 33.55 1.69 2.73
N SER A 162 34.41 2.56 2.16
CA SER A 162 34.67 2.67 0.70
C SER A 162 35.23 1.43 0.01
N HIS A 163 35.49 0.34 0.72
CA HIS A 163 36.11 -0.87 0.20
C HIS A 163 35.18 -2.09 0.16
N GLU A 164 34.01 -2.04 0.81
CA GLU A 164 33.10 -3.19 0.91
C GLU A 164 31.96 -3.15 -0.11
N ILE A 165 31.47 -1.95 -0.43
CA ILE A 165 30.39 -1.71 -1.41
C ILE A 165 30.79 -0.50 -2.26
N ALA A 166 30.69 -0.63 -3.58
CA ALA A 166 30.90 0.52 -4.46
C ALA A 166 29.68 1.47 -4.41
N ASP A 167 29.92 2.78 -4.47
CA ASP A 167 28.87 3.81 -4.33
C ASP A 167 27.65 3.59 -5.24
N GLY A 168 27.87 3.11 -6.48
CA GLY A 168 26.78 2.81 -7.43
C GLY A 168 25.85 1.69 -6.95
N HIS A 169 26.36 0.70 -6.21
CA HIS A 169 25.58 -0.39 -5.63
C HIS A 169 24.78 0.08 -4.42
N ALA A 170 25.40 0.87 -3.53
CA ALA A 170 24.71 1.47 -2.39
C ALA A 170 23.55 2.37 -2.86
N ALA A 171 23.78 3.19 -3.89
CA ALA A 171 22.75 4.03 -4.50
C ALA A 171 21.63 3.22 -5.17
N ALA A 172 21.96 2.10 -5.82
CA ALA A 172 20.96 1.20 -6.40
C ALA A 172 20.08 0.54 -5.32
N LEU A 173 20.67 0.15 -4.18
CA LEU A 173 19.95 -0.38 -3.03
C LEU A 173 19.06 0.68 -2.38
N ASP A 174 19.58 1.88 -2.14
CA ASP A 174 18.84 3.04 -1.62
C ASP A 174 17.58 3.32 -2.46
N ALA A 175 17.76 3.56 -3.77
CA ALA A 175 16.66 3.84 -4.68
C ALA A 175 15.62 2.70 -4.72
N ALA A 176 16.05 1.44 -4.62
CA ALA A 176 15.15 0.30 -4.61
C ALA A 176 14.42 0.14 -3.27
N VAL A 177 15.10 0.33 -2.13
CA VAL A 177 14.49 0.28 -0.78
C VAL A 177 13.51 1.42 -0.59
N GLY A 178 13.87 2.65 -0.97
CA GLY A 178 12.96 3.81 -0.92
C GLY A 178 11.69 3.60 -1.74
N ARG A 179 11.81 3.02 -2.95
CA ARG A 179 10.63 2.64 -3.77
C ARG A 179 9.75 1.59 -3.11
N GLU A 180 10.35 0.55 -2.53
CA GLU A 180 9.61 -0.55 -1.89
C GLU A 180 8.93 -0.14 -0.58
N LEU A 181 9.52 0.83 0.13
CA LEU A 181 9.00 1.35 1.40
C LEU A 181 8.07 2.55 1.24
N GLY A 182 8.13 3.29 0.12
CA GLY A 182 7.27 4.44 -0.15
C GLY A 182 7.53 5.65 0.75
N ASP A 183 8.81 6.00 0.97
CA ASP A 183 9.27 7.13 1.81
C ASP A 183 8.78 7.13 3.27
N PRO A 184 9.03 6.07 4.06
CA PRO A 184 8.65 6.04 5.46
C PRO A 184 9.55 6.94 6.32
N PRO A 185 9.09 7.38 7.50
CA PRO A 185 9.90 8.06 8.52
C PRO A 185 10.90 7.08 9.17
N LEU A 186 11.94 6.71 8.42
CA LEU A 186 12.86 5.64 8.75
C LEU A 186 14.24 5.91 8.16
N ARG A 187 15.29 5.71 8.95
CA ARG A 187 16.66 5.67 8.44
C ARG A 187 17.08 4.24 8.18
N VAL A 188 17.57 3.98 6.98
CA VAL A 188 18.19 2.73 6.56
C VAL A 188 19.70 2.90 6.65
N VAL A 189 20.35 2.09 7.48
CA VAL A 189 21.80 2.12 7.68
C VAL A 189 22.39 0.83 7.16
N LEU A 190 23.14 0.90 6.06
CA LEU A 190 23.86 -0.23 5.51
C LEU A 190 25.15 -0.43 6.35
N THR A 191 25.22 -1.53 7.11
CA THR A 191 26.27 -1.77 8.11
C THR A 191 27.26 -2.86 7.71
N GLY A 192 26.93 -3.69 6.73
CA GLY A 192 27.87 -4.64 6.13
C GLY A 192 27.46 -5.01 4.72
N GLY A 193 28.45 -5.33 3.88
CA GLY A 193 28.20 -5.78 2.52
C GLY A 193 29.29 -6.66 1.97
N LEU A 194 28.89 -7.72 1.27
CA LEU A 194 29.76 -8.48 0.39
C LEU A 194 29.18 -8.41 -1.01
N HIS A 195 29.96 -7.89 -1.95
CA HIS A 195 29.64 -7.98 -3.37
C HIS A 195 30.72 -8.79 -4.10
N ARG A 196 30.29 -9.77 -4.91
CA ARG A 196 31.19 -10.49 -5.80
C ARG A 196 30.64 -10.46 -7.22
N GLU A 197 31.22 -9.59 -8.04
CA GLU A 197 30.92 -9.43 -9.47
C GLU A 197 29.47 -9.02 -9.80
N VAL A 198 28.67 -8.57 -8.83
CA VAL A 198 27.25 -8.22 -9.04
C VAL A 198 27.11 -6.88 -9.77
N SER A 199 26.20 -6.78 -10.73
CA SER A 199 25.82 -5.48 -11.33
C SER A 199 25.03 -4.63 -10.33
N GLU A 200 24.98 -3.31 -10.53
CA GLU A 200 24.13 -2.41 -9.73
C GLU A 200 22.66 -2.89 -9.69
N ARG A 201 22.14 -3.39 -10.82
CA ARG A 201 20.79 -3.95 -10.92
C ARG A 201 20.61 -5.16 -10.00
N GLY A 202 21.54 -6.11 -10.04
CA GLY A 202 21.49 -7.30 -9.19
C GLY A 202 21.65 -7.00 -7.71
N PHE A 203 22.25 -5.84 -7.38
CA PHE A 203 22.34 -5.35 -6.01
C PHE A 203 21.04 -4.66 -5.57
N GLY A 204 20.38 -3.91 -6.46
CA GLY A 204 19.04 -3.37 -6.24
C GLY A 204 17.98 -4.45 -5.98
N ASP A 205 18.17 -5.66 -6.53
CA ASP A 205 17.28 -6.81 -6.25
C ASP A 205 17.29 -7.26 -4.77
N LEU A 206 18.28 -6.83 -3.97
CA LEU A 206 18.30 -7.04 -2.52
C LEU A 206 17.24 -6.23 -1.77
N ALA A 207 16.67 -5.18 -2.37
CA ALA A 207 15.68 -4.35 -1.69
C ALA A 207 14.45 -5.14 -1.25
N LEU A 208 13.95 -6.04 -2.11
CA LEU A 208 12.77 -6.84 -1.77
C LEU A 208 13.03 -7.81 -0.61
N PRO A 209 14.13 -8.59 -0.58
CA PRO A 209 14.56 -9.32 0.61
C PRO A 209 14.73 -8.45 1.86
N VAL A 210 15.44 -7.32 1.77
CA VAL A 210 15.67 -6.38 2.88
C VAL A 210 14.35 -5.90 3.48
N VAL A 211 13.43 -5.43 2.64
CA VAL A 211 12.12 -4.94 3.08
C VAL A 211 11.22 -6.07 3.59
N ARG A 212 11.31 -7.27 3.02
CA ARG A 212 10.59 -8.44 3.53
C ARG A 212 11.06 -8.84 4.93
N GLU A 213 12.36 -8.83 5.17
CA GLU A 213 12.89 -9.14 6.50
C GLU A 213 12.52 -8.06 7.51
N LEU A 214 12.64 -6.77 7.17
CA LEU A 214 12.14 -5.68 8.02
C LEU A 214 10.67 -5.87 8.41
N ARG A 215 9.81 -6.23 7.46
CA ARG A 215 8.38 -6.48 7.71
C ARG A 215 8.09 -7.63 8.67
N LYS A 216 9.07 -8.50 9.00
CA LYS A 216 8.90 -9.50 10.06
C LYS A 216 9.10 -8.94 11.47
N HIS A 217 9.71 -7.76 11.56
CA HIS A 217 10.03 -7.07 12.81
C HIS A 217 9.08 -5.88 13.10
N LEU A 218 8.13 -5.64 12.19
CA LEU A 218 7.03 -4.68 12.31
C LEU A 218 5.73 -5.39 12.67
#